data_AF-F1YKI6-F1
#
_entry.id   AF-F1YKI6-F1
#
_cell.length_a   1.000
_cell.length_b   1.000
_cell.length_c   1.000
_cell.angle_alpha   90.00
_cell.angle_beta   90.00
_cell.angle_gamma   90.00
#
_symmetry.space_group_name_H-M   'P 1'
#
loop_
_entity.id
_entity.type
_entity.pdbx_description
1 polymer ?
#
loop_
_entity_poly.entity_id
_entity_poly.type
_entity_poly.pdbx_seq_one_letter_code
_entity_poly.pdbx_strand_id
1 'polypeptide(L)'
;MNGSVVELPDDPAELAALLDAVVARFARLPLAAVSEDALLSVSESLERTHRRFDGLDAALLVEISDRGAYRKAGYLSVHSYLAQGLRLGDGAATRRRTSAAAIGRFTALTGETLAPVLPDTAAAVAEGAI
;
A
#
# COMPACT_ATOMS: atom_id res chain seq x y z
N MET A 1 3.51 -28.26 6.60
CA MET A 1 4.48 -27.25 7.05
C MET A 1 3.84 -26.52 8.21
N ASN A 2 4.40 -26.63 9.42
CA ASN A 2 3.92 -25.87 10.57
C ASN A 2 4.12 -24.39 10.25
N GLY A 3 3.03 -23.68 9.97
CA GLY A 3 3.05 -22.24 9.84
C GLY A 3 3.42 -21.68 11.21
N SER A 4 4.68 -21.33 11.39
CA SER A 4 5.07 -20.47 12.49
C SER A 4 4.23 -19.21 12.37
N VAL A 5 3.40 -18.94 13.37
CA VAL A 5 2.69 -17.67 13.47
C VAL A 5 3.78 -16.60 13.47
N VAL A 6 3.87 -15.84 12.39
CA VAL A 6 4.73 -14.66 12.37
C VAL A 6 4.00 -13.65 13.25
N GLU A 7 4.49 -13.44 14.46
CA GLU A 7 4.04 -12.33 15.29
C GLU A 7 4.45 -11.03 14.60
N LEU A 8 3.45 -10.24 14.21
CA LEU A 8 3.64 -8.95 13.55
C LEU A 8 3.42 -7.83 14.59
N PRO A 9 4.24 -6.77 14.57
CA PRO A 9 4.04 -5.63 15.44
C PRO A 9 2.75 -4.87 15.08
N ASP A 10 2.12 -4.23 16.07
CA ASP A 10 0.95 -3.37 15.86
C ASP A 10 1.34 -1.93 15.47
N ASP A 11 2.61 -1.54 15.66
CA ASP A 11 3.10 -0.22 15.27
C ASP A 11 3.32 -0.14 13.74
N PRO A 12 2.70 0.84 13.05
CA PRO A 12 2.81 0.94 11.60
C PRO A 12 4.22 1.28 11.10
N ALA A 13 5.04 1.96 11.91
CA ALA A 13 6.42 2.26 11.53
C ALA A 13 7.31 1.01 11.65
N GLU A 14 7.11 0.21 12.70
CA GLU A 14 7.76 -1.10 12.84
C GLU A 14 7.37 -2.07 11.72
N LEU A 15 6.09 -2.12 11.34
CA LEU A 15 5.63 -2.91 10.19
C LEU A 15 6.25 -2.46 8.87
N ALA A 16 6.34 -1.14 8.64
CA ALA A 16 6.98 -0.61 7.43
C ALA A 16 8.48 -0.94 7.37
N ALA A 17 9.18 -0.88 8.51
CA ALA A 17 10.58 -1.28 8.59
C ALA A 17 10.78 -2.78 8.36
N LEU A 18 9.88 -3.62 8.90
CA LEU A 18 9.90 -5.06 8.66
C LEU A 18 9.71 -5.39 7.18
N LEU A 19 8.75 -4.73 6.52
CA LEU A 19 8.53 -4.87 5.07
C LEU A 19 9.79 -4.53 4.28
N ASP A 20 10.41 -3.37 4.55
CA ASP A 20 11.64 -2.94 3.87
C ASP A 20 12.76 -3.99 4.04
N ALA A 21 12.93 -4.51 5.25
CA ALA A 21 13.90 -5.56 5.54
C ALA A 21 13.63 -6.87 4.76
N VAL A 22 12.35 -7.26 4.62
CA VAL A 22 11.94 -8.43 3.83
C VAL A 22 12.25 -8.22 2.35
N VAL A 23 11.92 -7.06 1.78
CA VAL A 23 12.21 -6.74 0.37
C VAL A 23 13.73 -6.70 0.14
N ALA A 24 14.49 -6.08 1.04
CA ALA A 24 15.95 -6.07 1.00
C ALA A 24 16.56 -7.47 1.15
N ARG A 25 15.87 -8.41 1.81
CA ARG A 25 16.28 -9.82 1.85
C ARG A 25 15.99 -10.53 0.53
N PHE A 26 14.81 -10.34 -0.06
CA PHE A 26 14.47 -10.90 -1.38
C PHE A 26 15.49 -10.50 -2.45
N ALA A 27 15.91 -9.23 -2.47
CA ALA A 27 16.91 -8.72 -3.41
C ALA A 27 18.29 -9.40 -3.31
N ARG A 28 18.57 -10.12 -2.22
CA ARG A 28 19.84 -10.83 -1.97
C ARG A 28 19.74 -12.35 -2.13
N LEU A 29 18.57 -12.89 -2.46
CA LEU A 29 18.40 -14.33 -2.65
C LEU A 29 18.97 -14.77 -4.01
N PRO A 30 19.69 -15.91 -4.08
CA PRO A 30 20.18 -16.44 -5.35
C PRO A 30 19.05 -17.12 -6.13
N LEU A 31 18.22 -16.33 -6.82
CA LEU A 31 17.05 -16.83 -7.57
C LEU A 31 17.42 -17.82 -8.70
N ALA A 32 18.67 -17.79 -9.19
CA ALA A 32 19.15 -18.72 -10.21
C ALA A 32 19.18 -20.20 -9.76
N ALA A 33 19.17 -20.46 -8.45
CA ALA A 33 19.14 -21.82 -7.90
C ALA A 33 17.73 -22.28 -7.50
N VAL A 34 16.71 -21.43 -7.74
CA VAL A 34 15.30 -21.72 -7.42
C VAL A 34 14.66 -22.40 -8.62
N SER A 35 13.84 -23.43 -8.41
CA SER A 35 13.11 -24.10 -9.48
C SER A 35 12.10 -23.18 -10.15
N GLU A 36 11.73 -23.47 -11.40
CA GLU A 36 10.75 -22.70 -12.17
C GLU A 36 9.40 -22.62 -11.44
N ASP A 37 8.90 -23.74 -10.91
CA ASP A 37 7.64 -23.78 -10.16
C ASP A 37 7.68 -22.88 -8.92
N ALA A 38 8.81 -22.86 -8.21
CA ALA A 38 8.97 -22.00 -7.04
C ALA A 38 9.07 -20.52 -7.45
N LEU A 39 9.73 -20.19 -8.56
CA LEU A 39 9.77 -18.83 -9.10
C LEU A 39 8.37 -18.32 -9.47
N LEU A 40 7.56 -19.14 -10.15
CA LEU A 40 6.19 -18.79 -10.50
C LEU A 40 5.33 -18.57 -9.25
N SER A 41 5.42 -19.47 -8.27
CA SER A 41 4.69 -19.33 -7.00
C SER A 41 5.10 -18.07 -6.20
N VAL A 42 6.39 -17.74 -6.20
CA VAL A 42 6.89 -16.48 -5.61
C VAL A 42 6.34 -15.27 -6.35
N SER A 43 6.34 -15.28 -7.69
CA SER A 43 5.80 -14.21 -8.51
C SER A 43 4.32 -13.95 -8.22
N GLU A 44 3.50 -15.00 -8.16
CA GLU A 44 2.07 -14.89 -7.81
C GLU A 44 1.84 -14.32 -6.41
N SER A 45 2.70 -14.71 -5.45
CA SER A 45 2.62 -14.24 -4.07
C SER A 45 3.01 -12.77 -3.94
N LEU A 46 4.05 -12.34 -4.65
CA LEU A 46 4.47 -10.94 -4.70
C LEU A 46 3.41 -10.07 -5.39
N GLU A 47 2.82 -10.56 -6.48
CA GLU A 47 1.75 -9.84 -7.19
C GLU A 47 0.49 -9.68 -6.33
N ARG A 48 0.06 -10.73 -5.62
CA ARG A 48 -1.02 -10.61 -4.61
C ARG A 48 -0.68 -9.59 -3.53
N THR A 49 0.58 -9.52 -3.13
CA THR A 49 1.07 -8.54 -2.15
C THR A 49 1.01 -7.11 -2.71
N HIS A 50 1.43 -6.90 -3.96
CA HIS A 50 1.34 -5.59 -4.63
C HIS A 50 -0.10 -5.08 -4.70
N ARG A 51 -1.07 -5.94 -5.01
CA ARG A 51 -2.50 -5.57 -5.01
C ARG A 51 -2.98 -5.13 -3.63
N ARG A 52 -2.58 -5.85 -2.58
CA ARG A 52 -2.87 -5.43 -1.19
C ARG A 52 -2.20 -4.10 -0.83
N PHE A 53 -1.02 -3.81 -1.39
CA PHE A 53 -0.35 -2.52 -1.23
C PHE A 53 -1.17 -1.38 -1.81
N ASP A 54 -1.91 -1.57 -2.90
CA ASP A 54 -2.78 -0.51 -3.43
C ASP A 54 -3.88 -0.11 -2.44
N GLY A 55 -4.43 -1.09 -1.70
CA GLY A 55 -5.39 -0.85 -0.62
C GLY A 55 -4.77 -0.13 0.59
N LEU A 56 -3.56 -0.54 0.99
CA LEU A 56 -2.81 0.13 2.06
C LEU A 56 -2.44 1.58 1.68
N ASP A 57 -1.94 1.78 0.46
CA ASP A 57 -1.60 3.11 -0.07
C ASP A 57 -2.82 4.02 -0.08
N ALA A 58 -3.99 3.50 -0.50
CA ALA A 58 -5.25 4.24 -0.45
C ALA A 58 -5.63 4.65 0.97
N ALA A 59 -5.58 3.72 1.93
CA ALA A 59 -5.91 4.00 3.34
C ALA A 59 -4.97 5.04 3.95
N LEU A 60 -3.66 4.90 3.74
CA LEU A 60 -2.66 5.86 4.23
C LEU A 60 -2.85 7.24 3.58
N LEU A 61 -3.18 7.27 2.29
CA LEU A 61 -3.39 8.52 1.56
C LEU A 61 -4.63 9.27 2.06
N VAL A 62 -5.71 8.57 2.40
CA VAL A 62 -6.90 9.15 3.03
C VAL A 62 -6.51 9.84 4.33
N GLU A 63 -5.80 9.17 5.23
CA GLU A 63 -5.35 9.76 6.50
C GLU A 63 -4.45 10.98 6.30
N ILE A 64 -3.53 10.92 5.33
CA ILE A 64 -2.67 12.06 4.97
C ILE A 64 -3.49 13.23 4.43
N SER A 65 -4.51 12.95 3.63
CA SER A 65 -5.40 13.95 3.02
C SER A 65 -6.29 14.60 4.07
N ASP A 66 -7.10 13.81 4.78
CA ASP A 66 -8.14 14.27 5.71
C ASP A 66 -7.53 15.06 6.87
N ARG A 67 -6.38 14.63 7.37
CA ARG A 67 -5.66 15.32 8.46
C ARG A 67 -4.77 16.45 7.94
N GLY A 68 -4.64 16.61 6.63
CA GLY A 68 -3.73 17.58 6.03
C GLY A 68 -2.26 17.35 6.38
N ALA A 69 -1.87 16.10 6.66
CA ALA A 69 -0.54 15.76 7.18
C ALA A 69 0.59 16.12 6.20
N TYR A 70 0.29 16.14 4.90
CA TYR A 70 1.22 16.59 3.86
C TYR A 70 1.76 18.02 4.08
N ARG A 71 1.00 18.87 4.79
CA ARG A 71 1.45 20.23 5.14
C ARG A 71 2.60 20.23 6.14
N LYS A 72 2.64 19.24 7.06
CA LYS A 72 3.77 19.07 7.98
C LYS A 72 5.07 18.72 7.24
N ALA A 73 4.95 18.09 6.07
CA ALA A 73 6.06 17.81 5.17
C ALA A 73 6.42 18.99 4.25
N GLY A 74 5.75 20.15 4.38
CA GLY A 74 6.05 21.36 3.60
C GLY A 74 5.36 21.46 2.24
N TYR A 75 4.38 20.60 1.95
CA TYR A 75 3.69 20.58 0.66
C TYR A 75 2.32 21.25 0.73
N LEU A 76 1.91 21.90 -0.37
CA LEU A 76 0.64 22.62 -0.46
C LEU A 76 -0.55 21.71 -0.84
N SER A 77 -0.26 20.54 -1.39
CA SER A 77 -1.28 19.55 -1.78
C SER A 77 -0.79 18.12 -1.57
N VAL A 78 -1.74 17.20 -1.45
CA VAL A 78 -1.48 15.76 -1.47
C VAL A 78 -0.76 15.36 -2.76
N HIS A 79 -1.17 15.91 -3.91
CA HIS A 79 -0.55 15.60 -5.19
C HIS A 79 0.93 16.02 -5.22
N SER A 80 1.27 17.25 -4.81
CA SER A 80 2.67 17.70 -4.78
C SER A 80 3.50 16.90 -3.78
N TYR A 81 2.92 16.51 -2.64
CA TYR A 81 3.58 15.61 -1.70
C TYR A 81 3.91 14.25 -2.32
N LEU A 82 2.96 13.62 -3.02
CA LEU A 82 3.19 12.35 -3.71
C LEU A 82 4.20 12.49 -4.86
N ALA A 83 3.98 13.44 -5.76
CA ALA A 83 4.77 13.57 -6.99
C ALA A 83 6.22 14.00 -6.70
N GLN A 84 6.39 14.99 -5.82
CA GLN A 84 7.69 15.61 -5.55
C GLN A 84 8.29 15.11 -4.23
N GLY A 85 7.52 15.13 -3.15
CA GLY A 85 8.01 14.74 -1.82
C GLY A 85 8.38 13.27 -1.72
N LEU A 86 7.53 12.38 -2.23
CA LEU A 86 7.81 10.95 -2.33
C LEU A 86 8.47 10.56 -3.66
N ARG A 87 8.73 11.53 -4.55
CA ARG A 87 9.41 11.34 -5.84
C ARG A 87 8.74 10.30 -6.76
N LEU A 88 7.42 10.15 -6.66
CA LEU A 88 6.68 9.20 -7.50
C LEU A 88 6.51 9.70 -8.95
N GLY A 89 6.65 11.01 -9.16
CA GLY A 89 6.27 11.64 -10.43
C GLY A 89 4.76 11.77 -10.61
N ASP A 90 4.38 12.50 -11.65
CA ASP A 90 3.00 12.95 -11.87
C ASP A 90 2.01 11.78 -12.10
N GLY A 91 2.38 10.83 -12.98
CA GLY A 91 1.51 9.72 -13.35
C GLY A 91 1.20 8.78 -12.18
N ALA A 92 2.19 8.49 -11.33
CA ALA A 92 1.97 7.65 -10.14
C ALA A 92 1.21 8.41 -9.05
N ALA A 93 1.49 9.70 -8.86
CA ALA A 93 0.73 10.54 -7.92
C ALA A 93 -0.76 10.62 -8.32
N THR A 94 -1.04 10.77 -9.61
CA THR A 94 -2.42 10.77 -10.14
C THR A 94 -3.10 9.43 -9.93
N ARG A 95 -2.44 8.32 -10.31
CA ARG A 95 -2.98 6.96 -10.10
C ARG A 95 -3.33 6.70 -8.64
N ARG A 96 -2.43 6.97 -7.69
CA ARG A 96 -2.68 6.74 -6.25
C ARG A 96 -3.86 7.56 -5.73
N ARG A 97 -3.99 8.82 -6.16
CA ARG A 97 -5.14 9.65 -5.79
C ARG A 97 -6.44 9.13 -6.38
N THR A 98 -6.44 8.70 -7.63
CA THR A 98 -7.62 8.11 -8.28
C THR A 98 -8.03 6.81 -7.60
N SER A 99 -7.08 5.92 -7.30
CA SER A 99 -7.35 4.70 -6.55
C SER A 99 -7.92 5.02 -5.17
N ALA A 100 -7.28 5.91 -4.41
CA ALA A 100 -7.79 6.30 -3.09
C ALA A 100 -9.21 6.89 -3.17
N ALA A 101 -9.51 7.73 -4.16
CA ALA A 101 -10.86 8.25 -4.36
C ALA A 101 -11.92 7.16 -4.65
N ALA A 102 -11.51 6.04 -5.26
CA ALA A 102 -12.40 4.94 -5.60
C ALA A 102 -12.60 3.95 -4.45
N ILE A 103 -11.51 3.56 -3.76
CA ILE A 103 -11.54 2.45 -2.77
C ILE A 103 -11.30 2.90 -1.31
N GLY A 104 -10.94 4.17 -1.09
CA GLY A 104 -10.68 4.72 0.25
C GLY A 104 -11.94 5.04 1.05
N ARG A 105 -11.80 5.02 2.39
CA ARG A 105 -12.86 5.35 3.36
C ARG A 105 -12.63 6.75 3.94
N PHE A 106 -13.13 7.78 3.28
CA PHE A 106 -12.93 9.19 3.68
C PHE A 106 -13.80 9.60 4.87
N THR A 107 -13.39 10.67 5.54
CA THR A 107 -14.15 11.30 6.62
C THR A 107 -15.00 12.45 6.07
N ALA A 108 -16.31 12.38 6.30
CA ALA A 108 -17.23 13.47 5.97
C ALA A 108 -16.97 14.71 6.83
N LEU A 109 -17.49 15.87 6.42
CA LEU A 109 -17.41 17.11 7.22
C LEU A 109 -18.06 16.98 8.60
N THR A 110 -18.99 16.05 8.77
CA THR A 110 -19.65 15.71 10.03
C THR A 110 -18.81 14.79 10.94
N GLY A 111 -17.66 14.29 10.46
CA GLY A 111 -16.81 13.33 11.16
C GLY A 111 -17.17 11.87 10.90
N GLU A 112 -18.20 11.58 10.09
CA GLU A 112 -18.59 10.21 9.74
C GLU A 112 -17.62 9.58 8.73
N THR A 113 -17.22 8.33 8.96
CA THR A 113 -16.47 7.55 7.96
C THR A 113 -17.40 7.06 6.86
N LEU A 114 -17.14 7.51 5.63
CA LEU A 114 -17.90 7.15 4.44
C LEU A 114 -17.50 5.76 3.93
N ALA A 115 -18.46 5.07 3.33
CA ALA A 115 -18.18 3.86 2.56
C ALA A 115 -17.33 4.21 1.31
N PRO A 116 -16.50 3.26 0.81
CA PRO A 116 -15.81 3.44 -0.46
C PRO A 116 -16.79 3.64 -1.61
N VAL A 117 -16.38 4.38 -2.64
CA VAL A 117 -17.18 4.56 -3.87
C VAL A 117 -17.38 3.21 -4.58
N LEU A 118 -16.34 2.36 -4.59
CA LEU A 118 -16.36 1.02 -5.14
C LEU A 118 -16.11 -0.02 -4.02
N PRO A 119 -17.12 -0.40 -3.22
CA PRO A 119 -16.94 -1.26 -2.05
C PRO A 119 -16.47 -2.67 -2.40
N ASP A 120 -17.00 -3.27 -3.46
CA ASP A 120 -16.59 -4.62 -3.90
C ASP A 120 -15.16 -4.62 -4.43
N THR A 121 -14.77 -3.56 -5.15
CA THR A 121 -13.38 -3.37 -5.59
C THR A 121 -12.45 -3.18 -4.39
N ALA A 122 -12.85 -2.40 -3.40
CA ALA A 122 -12.06 -2.21 -2.18
C ALA A 122 -11.84 -3.55 -1.43
N ALA A 123 -12.86 -4.40 -1.34
CA ALA A 123 -12.75 -5.74 -0.74
C ALA A 123 -11.78 -6.64 -1.55
N ALA A 124 -11.95 -6.70 -2.87
CA ALA A 124 -11.11 -7.51 -3.74
C ALA A 124 -9.63 -7.06 -3.72
N VAL A 125 -9.36 -5.75 -3.67
CA VAL A 125 -7.99 -5.21 -3.50
C VAL A 125 -7.41 -5.59 -2.14
N ALA A 126 -8.18 -5.46 -1.06
CA ALA A 126 -7.73 -5.85 0.30
C ALA A 126 -7.41 -7.35 0.41
N GLU A 127 -8.11 -8.18 -0.35
CA GLU A 127 -7.85 -9.62 -0.44
C GLU A 127 -6.66 -9.95 -1.36
N GLY A 128 -6.26 -9.00 -2.23
CA GLY A 128 -5.24 -9.16 -3.26
C GLY A 128 -5.73 -9.91 -4.51
N ALA A 129 -7.04 -9.89 -4.75
CA ALA A 129 -7.67 -10.52 -5.91
C ALA A 129 -7.51 -9.69 -7.19
N ILE A 130 -7.58 -8.36 -7.08
CA ILE A 130 -7.42 -7.38 -8.18
C ILE A 130 -6.60 -6.17 -7.77
#